data_AF-A0A522U1R8-F1
#
_entry.id   AF-A0A522U1R8-F1
#
_cell.length_a   1.000
_cell.length_b   1.000
_cell.length_c   1.000
_cell.angle_alpha   90.00
_cell.angle_beta   90.00
_cell.angle_gamma   90.00
#
_symmetry.space_group_name_H-M   'P 1'
#
loop_
_entity.id
_entity.type
_entity.pdbx_description
1 polymer ?
#
loop_
_entity_poly.entity_id
_entity_poly.type
_entity_poly.pdbx_seq_one_letter_code
_entity_poly.pdbx_strand_id
1 'polypeptide(L)'
;ESVWAPTNYWPKIVFSTLAHEFQHMVQFYQKQVLRGGGSNATGTDTWINEMCSMLMEDLVSSSDKLNVEGPRGVSSTDGTAGSAGNTLGRIPGFNASSNVSLAVTGSSFGLTQYSVAYAFGSWLIRNYGGPALLTRIVQSAQTDYTAVVNAAAAYSGRTETMEGLLQKWAASVLISDNTSAPFGYRYNSGGWMSFSEGSETFNLGSLNVFNYSPTLTVYNSSVPIPAAPYYSSNIYFKAASMLTGSRTFSVTIPAGTGMSVVLK
;
A
#
# COMPACT_ATOMS: atom_id res chain seq x y z
N GLU A 1 -22.18 -9.18 -30.97
CA GLU A 1 -21.60 -8.22 -30.00
C GLU A 1 -20.08 -8.35 -30.07
N SER A 2 -19.31 -7.25 -30.18
CA SER A 2 -17.86 -7.37 -30.27
C SER A 2 -17.27 -7.73 -28.90
N VAL A 3 -16.49 -8.81 -28.87
CA VAL A 3 -15.80 -9.30 -27.65
C VAL A 3 -14.81 -8.25 -27.11
N TRP A 4 -14.39 -7.30 -27.95
CA TRP A 4 -13.47 -6.22 -27.64
C TRP A 4 -14.20 -4.86 -27.60
N ALA A 5 -14.47 -4.35 -26.39
CA ALA A 5 -14.91 -2.99 -26.12
C ALA A 5 -14.24 -2.51 -24.81
N PRO A 6 -13.85 -1.22 -24.68
CA PRO A 6 -13.14 -0.71 -23.49
C PRO A 6 -13.84 -0.95 -22.14
N THR A 7 -15.16 -1.12 -22.17
CA THR A 7 -16.00 -1.39 -20.99
C THR A 7 -16.05 -2.87 -20.60
N ASN A 8 -15.60 -3.78 -21.47
CA ASN A 8 -15.62 -5.22 -21.23
C ASN A 8 -14.50 -5.63 -20.26
N TYR A 9 -14.72 -6.75 -19.56
CA TYR A 9 -13.80 -7.25 -18.54
C TYR A 9 -12.35 -7.43 -19.05
N TRP A 10 -12.14 -8.18 -20.14
CA TRP A 10 -10.78 -8.45 -20.64
C TRP A 10 -10.02 -7.19 -21.09
N PRO A 11 -10.62 -6.28 -21.88
CA PRO A 11 -9.99 -4.99 -22.19
C PRO A 11 -9.62 -4.16 -20.96
N LYS A 12 -10.49 -4.10 -19.94
CA LYS A 12 -10.18 -3.38 -18.68
C LYS A 12 -8.94 -3.94 -17.99
N ILE A 13 -8.83 -5.26 -17.90
CA ILE A 13 -7.64 -5.94 -17.36
C ILE A 13 -6.40 -5.56 -18.18
N VAL A 14 -6.48 -5.61 -19.51
CA VAL A 14 -5.37 -5.23 -20.39
C VAL A 14 -4.93 -3.78 -20.17
N PHE A 15 -5.86 -2.84 -19.99
CA PHE A 15 -5.50 -1.44 -19.73
C PHE A 15 -4.85 -1.23 -18.36
N SER A 16 -5.35 -1.88 -17.31
CA SER A 16 -4.70 -1.84 -15.98
C SER A 16 -3.29 -2.45 -16.04
N THR A 17 -3.15 -3.62 -16.67
CA THR A 17 -1.84 -4.27 -16.87
C THR A 17 -0.90 -3.41 -17.71
N LEU A 18 -1.39 -2.72 -18.75
CA LEU A 18 -0.55 -1.81 -19.53
C LEU A 18 0.00 -0.67 -18.65
N ALA A 19 -0.81 -0.10 -17.76
CA ALA A 19 -0.33 0.92 -16.83
C ALA A 19 0.75 0.37 -15.88
N HIS A 20 0.59 -0.86 -15.42
CA HIS A 20 1.56 -1.59 -14.60
C HIS A 20 2.89 -1.77 -15.32
N GLU A 21 2.88 -2.39 -16.51
CA GLU A 21 4.08 -2.69 -17.27
C GLU A 21 4.77 -1.42 -17.81
N PHE A 22 3.98 -0.39 -18.14
CA PHE A 22 4.54 0.88 -18.57
C PHE A 22 5.27 1.59 -17.42
N GLN A 23 4.80 1.44 -16.18
CA GLN A 23 5.55 1.92 -15.02
C GLN A 23 6.93 1.26 -14.95
N HIS A 24 7.03 -0.06 -15.17
CA HIS A 24 8.33 -0.74 -15.18
C HIS A 24 9.27 -0.18 -16.25
N MET A 25 8.74 0.14 -17.45
CA MET A 25 9.53 0.79 -18.50
C MET A 25 10.06 2.17 -18.06
N VAL A 26 9.20 2.98 -17.44
CA VAL A 26 9.60 4.30 -16.90
C VAL A 26 10.66 4.12 -15.83
N GLN A 27 10.49 3.16 -14.91
CA GLN A 27 11.44 2.89 -13.85
C GLN A 27 12.78 2.38 -14.37
N PHE A 28 12.77 1.47 -15.34
CA PHE A 28 13.97 1.00 -16.03
C PHE A 28 14.73 2.20 -16.63
N TYR A 29 14.04 3.06 -17.38
CA TYR A 29 14.69 4.23 -17.97
C TYR A 29 15.25 5.20 -16.92
N GLN A 30 14.45 5.53 -15.90
CA GLN A 30 14.86 6.51 -14.88
C GLN A 30 16.02 6.01 -14.02
N LYS A 31 15.99 4.75 -13.58
CA LYS A 31 16.97 4.24 -12.62
C LYS A 31 18.15 3.54 -13.28
N GLN A 32 17.91 2.73 -14.32
CA GLN A 32 18.99 1.99 -14.98
C GLN A 32 19.69 2.85 -16.03
N VAL A 33 18.93 3.43 -16.95
CA VAL A 33 19.52 4.16 -18.09
C VAL A 33 20.06 5.52 -17.66
N LEU A 34 19.23 6.38 -17.05
CA LEU A 34 19.62 7.75 -16.75
C LEU A 34 20.55 7.90 -15.54
N ARG A 35 20.37 7.06 -14.52
CA ARG A 35 21.10 7.16 -13.24
C ARG A 35 22.21 6.11 -13.11
N GLY A 36 22.54 5.46 -14.22
CA GLY A 36 23.66 4.54 -14.34
C GLY A 36 23.60 3.43 -13.32
N GLY A 37 22.40 2.84 -13.16
CA GLY A 37 22.07 1.86 -12.13
C GLY A 37 23.27 1.00 -11.83
N GLY A 38 23.77 1.16 -10.59
CA GLY A 38 25.19 1.10 -10.26
C GLY A 38 25.96 -0.04 -10.94
N SER A 39 27.27 0.15 -11.07
CA SER A 39 28.26 -0.81 -11.57
C SER A 39 28.24 -2.22 -10.92
N ASN A 40 27.28 -2.51 -10.03
CA ASN A 40 26.83 -3.82 -9.58
C ASN A 40 25.34 -3.99 -9.90
N ALA A 41 25.03 -4.82 -10.91
CA ALA A 41 23.72 -5.07 -11.53
C ALA A 41 22.62 -5.64 -10.60
N THR A 42 22.24 -4.91 -9.56
CA THR A 42 21.01 -5.17 -8.81
C THR A 42 20.06 -4.02 -9.09
N GLY A 43 18.94 -4.31 -9.74
CA GLY A 43 17.91 -3.32 -9.99
C GLY A 43 17.33 -2.74 -8.71
N THR A 44 16.35 -1.86 -8.85
CA THR A 44 15.53 -1.45 -7.71
C THR A 44 14.97 -2.68 -7.01
N ASP A 45 14.95 -2.66 -5.67
CA ASP A 45 14.32 -3.71 -4.87
C ASP A 45 12.97 -4.07 -5.46
N THR A 46 12.75 -5.36 -5.71
CA THR A 46 11.57 -5.87 -6.42
C THR A 46 10.28 -5.32 -5.83
N TRP A 47 10.14 -5.35 -4.51
CA TRP A 47 8.95 -4.82 -3.84
C TRP A 47 8.68 -3.34 -4.12
N ILE A 48 9.70 -2.50 -4.31
CA ILE A 48 9.53 -1.08 -4.64
C ILE A 48 9.08 -0.93 -6.09
N ASN A 49 9.68 -1.68 -7.02
CA ASN A 49 9.27 -1.69 -8.42
C ASN A 49 7.79 -2.09 -8.56
N GLU A 50 7.41 -3.22 -7.98
CA GLU A 50 6.03 -3.71 -8.04
C GLU A 50 5.05 -2.82 -7.29
N MET A 51 5.44 -2.28 -6.12
CA MET A 51 4.64 -1.29 -5.41
C MET A 51 4.37 -0.08 -6.30
N CYS A 52 5.40 0.46 -6.96
CA CYS A 52 5.25 1.62 -7.84
C CYS A 52 4.34 1.32 -9.04
N SER A 53 4.43 0.13 -9.64
CA SER A 53 3.51 -0.30 -10.70
C SER A 53 2.07 -0.36 -10.25
N MET A 54 1.78 -0.98 -9.11
CA MET A 54 0.41 -1.03 -8.58
C MET A 54 -0.10 0.35 -8.14
N LEU A 55 0.79 1.22 -7.66
CA LEU A 55 0.44 2.61 -7.37
C LEU A 55 0.09 3.38 -8.64
N MET A 56 0.79 3.12 -9.75
CA MET A 56 0.44 3.69 -11.05
C MET A 56 -0.94 3.22 -11.49
N GLU A 57 -1.25 1.92 -11.37
CA GLU A 57 -2.59 1.38 -11.65
C GLU A 57 -3.68 2.09 -10.81
N ASP A 58 -3.45 2.28 -9.50
CA ASP A 58 -4.40 2.97 -8.60
C ASP A 58 -4.62 4.43 -9.02
N LEU A 59 -3.54 5.16 -9.35
CA LEU A 59 -3.59 6.57 -9.77
C LEU A 59 -4.39 6.80 -11.05
N VAL A 60 -4.33 5.89 -12.01
CA VAL A 60 -5.03 6.04 -13.30
C VAL A 60 -6.33 5.25 -13.40
N SER A 61 -6.74 4.60 -12.31
CA SER A 61 -7.96 3.78 -12.26
C SER A 61 -9.26 4.59 -12.38
N SER A 62 -9.27 5.82 -11.86
CA SER A 62 -10.48 6.62 -11.71
C SER A 62 -11.19 6.91 -13.04
N SER A 63 -12.47 7.22 -12.97
CA SER A 63 -13.32 7.45 -14.15
C SER A 63 -12.90 8.64 -15.01
N ASP A 64 -12.13 9.58 -14.46
CA ASP A 64 -11.53 10.72 -15.16
C ASP A 64 -10.15 10.40 -15.79
N LYS A 65 -9.73 9.13 -15.72
CA LYS A 65 -8.47 8.60 -16.28
C LYS A 65 -8.75 7.41 -17.20
N LEU A 66 -8.29 6.21 -16.86
CA LEU A 66 -8.53 5.01 -17.69
C LEU A 66 -9.93 4.43 -17.48
N ASN A 67 -10.61 4.80 -16.40
CA ASN A 67 -11.93 4.27 -16.06
C ASN A 67 -11.95 2.73 -15.98
N VAL A 68 -10.96 2.16 -15.30
CA VAL A 68 -10.79 0.72 -15.09
C VAL A 68 -10.57 0.42 -13.61
N GLU A 69 -11.09 -0.68 -13.12
CA GLU A 69 -10.90 -1.09 -11.73
C GLU A 69 -9.42 -1.40 -11.47
N GLY A 70 -8.79 -0.61 -10.60
CA GLY A 70 -7.40 -0.80 -10.19
C GLY A 70 -7.23 -1.84 -9.06
N PRO A 71 -6.03 -1.95 -8.47
CA PRO A 71 -5.69 -2.92 -7.43
C PRO A 71 -6.50 -2.79 -6.13
N ARG A 72 -7.23 -1.68 -5.96
CA ARG A 72 -8.22 -1.51 -4.89
C ARG A 72 -9.41 -2.47 -5.02
N GLY A 73 -9.72 -2.94 -6.22
CA GLY A 73 -10.85 -3.84 -6.45
C GLY A 73 -12.22 -3.19 -6.22
N VAL A 74 -12.32 -1.88 -6.39
CA VAL A 74 -13.57 -1.10 -6.28
C VAL A 74 -13.77 -0.36 -7.60
N SER A 75 -15.03 -0.13 -7.97
CA SER A 75 -15.40 0.56 -9.21
C SER A 75 -14.63 1.87 -9.40
N SER A 76 -14.20 2.15 -10.63
CA SER A 76 -13.49 3.37 -11.03
C SER A 76 -14.29 4.66 -10.80
N THR A 77 -15.62 4.57 -10.67
CA THR A 77 -16.52 5.69 -10.36
C THR A 77 -16.82 5.83 -8.87
N ASP A 78 -16.43 4.87 -8.04
CA ASP A 78 -16.72 4.86 -6.60
C ASP A 78 -15.50 5.32 -5.80
N GLY A 79 -15.52 6.59 -5.36
CA GLY A 79 -14.47 7.16 -4.52
C GLY A 79 -14.50 6.69 -3.06
N THR A 80 -15.57 6.05 -2.60
CA THR A 80 -15.70 5.60 -1.20
C THR A 80 -14.82 4.38 -0.93
N ALA A 81 -14.84 3.84 0.28
CA ALA A 81 -14.10 2.62 0.64
C ALA A 81 -14.69 1.31 0.05
N GLY A 82 -15.70 1.41 -0.84
CA GLY A 82 -16.42 0.26 -1.37
C GLY A 82 -17.34 -0.40 -0.34
N SER A 83 -18.06 -1.45 -0.78
CA SER A 83 -18.95 -2.22 0.10
C SER A 83 -18.21 -3.27 0.92
N ALA A 84 -18.75 -3.61 2.09
CA ALA A 84 -18.25 -4.71 2.90
C ALA A 84 -18.40 -6.06 2.17
N GLY A 85 -17.47 -6.98 2.44
CA GLY A 85 -17.41 -8.30 1.79
C GLY A 85 -16.71 -8.31 0.43
N ASN A 86 -15.98 -7.25 0.07
CA ASN A 86 -15.28 -7.17 -1.20
C ASN A 86 -14.16 -8.22 -1.29
N THR A 87 -14.21 -9.08 -2.31
CA THR A 87 -13.21 -10.14 -2.57
C THR A 87 -12.25 -9.80 -3.72
N LEU A 88 -12.39 -8.62 -4.32
CA LEU A 88 -11.60 -8.18 -5.46
C LEU A 88 -10.37 -7.38 -5.04
N GLY A 89 -9.43 -7.25 -5.99
CA GLY A 89 -8.21 -6.48 -5.81
C GLY A 89 -7.17 -7.18 -4.94
N ARG A 90 -6.32 -6.39 -4.30
CA ARG A 90 -5.11 -6.86 -3.60
C ARG A 90 -5.27 -6.93 -2.07
N ILE A 91 -6.23 -6.19 -1.51
CA ILE A 91 -6.43 -6.14 -0.04
C ILE A 91 -6.86 -7.49 0.57
N PRO A 92 -7.68 -8.35 -0.08
CA PRO A 92 -7.96 -9.70 0.42
C PRO A 92 -6.70 -10.53 0.67
N GLY A 93 -5.72 -10.48 -0.24
CA GLY A 93 -4.45 -11.17 -0.10
C GLY A 93 -3.60 -10.63 1.05
N PHE A 94 -3.61 -9.30 1.24
CA PHE A 94 -2.95 -8.68 2.40
C PHE A 94 -3.61 -9.09 3.71
N ASN A 95 -4.95 -9.09 3.79
CA ASN A 95 -5.69 -9.49 4.99
C ASN A 95 -5.36 -10.92 5.44
N ALA A 96 -5.20 -11.83 4.49
CA ALA A 96 -4.83 -13.22 4.73
C ALA A 96 -3.34 -13.44 5.08
N SER A 97 -2.48 -12.43 4.87
CA SER A 97 -1.02 -12.61 4.93
C SER A 97 -0.29 -11.38 5.47
N SER A 98 -0.91 -10.61 6.36
CA SER A 98 -0.37 -9.33 6.81
C SER A 98 0.96 -9.43 7.56
N ASN A 99 1.27 -10.63 8.06
CA ASN A 99 2.47 -10.98 8.80
C ASN A 99 3.65 -11.41 7.90
N VAL A 100 3.52 -11.39 6.57
CA VAL A 100 4.65 -11.68 5.66
C VAL A 100 5.49 -10.42 5.40
N SER A 101 6.74 -10.61 4.99
CA SER A 101 7.67 -9.50 4.72
C SER A 101 7.18 -8.58 3.60
N LEU A 102 7.25 -7.26 3.83
CA LEU A 102 7.09 -6.25 2.78
C LEU A 102 8.32 -6.20 1.86
N ALA A 103 9.51 -6.08 2.45
CA ALA A 103 10.75 -5.81 1.74
C ALA A 103 11.39 -7.10 1.23
N VAL A 104 10.76 -7.72 0.23
CA VAL A 104 11.28 -8.92 -0.44
C VAL A 104 12.06 -8.52 -1.69
N THR A 105 13.30 -9.00 -1.80
CA THR A 105 14.17 -8.81 -2.96
C THR A 105 14.35 -10.13 -3.72
N GLY A 106 14.16 -10.13 -5.04
CA GLY A 106 14.43 -11.30 -5.89
C GLY A 106 13.22 -12.22 -6.17
N SER A 107 13.51 -13.50 -6.46
CA SER A 107 12.58 -14.46 -7.11
C SER A 107 11.43 -14.98 -6.24
N SER A 108 11.36 -14.61 -4.96
CA SER A 108 10.28 -14.97 -4.04
C SER A 108 9.10 -13.99 -4.06
N PHE A 109 9.08 -13.03 -4.99
CA PHE A 109 7.99 -12.08 -5.16
C PHE A 109 6.81 -12.70 -5.93
N GLY A 110 5.72 -13.01 -5.22
CA GLY A 110 4.50 -13.58 -5.78
C GLY A 110 3.25 -12.80 -5.40
N LEU A 111 2.07 -13.38 -5.64
CA LEU A 111 0.75 -12.75 -5.42
C LEU A 111 0.57 -12.17 -4.02
N THR A 112 1.11 -12.85 -3.00
CA THR A 112 1.10 -12.39 -1.61
C THR A 112 1.91 -11.11 -1.43
N GLN A 113 3.11 -11.05 -2.02
CA GLN A 113 3.99 -9.88 -1.95
C GLN A 113 3.41 -8.68 -2.72
N TYR A 114 2.78 -8.90 -3.89
CA TYR A 114 2.00 -7.85 -4.55
C TYR A 114 0.92 -7.29 -3.62
N SER A 115 0.22 -8.17 -2.90
CA SER A 115 -0.86 -7.75 -1.99
C SER A 115 -0.35 -6.89 -0.84
N VAL A 116 0.76 -7.28 -0.22
CA VAL A 116 1.38 -6.56 0.91
C VAL A 116 2.01 -5.24 0.44
N ALA A 117 2.73 -5.26 -0.68
CA ALA A 117 3.32 -4.08 -1.28
C ALA A 117 2.26 -3.05 -1.71
N TYR A 118 1.14 -3.49 -2.28
CA TYR A 118 0.02 -2.59 -2.58
C TYR A 118 -0.63 -2.04 -1.32
N ALA A 119 -0.87 -2.87 -0.30
CA ALA A 119 -1.46 -2.39 0.95
C ALA A 119 -0.59 -1.28 1.56
N PHE A 120 0.72 -1.48 1.68
CA PHE A 120 1.64 -0.44 2.16
C PHE A 120 1.68 0.77 1.22
N GLY A 121 1.88 0.55 -0.09
CA GLY A 121 1.97 1.63 -1.07
C GLY A 121 0.72 2.50 -1.12
N SER A 122 -0.48 1.89 -1.11
CA SER A 122 -1.77 2.58 -1.15
C SER A 122 -1.97 3.50 0.05
N TRP A 123 -1.50 3.12 1.25
CA TRP A 123 -1.42 4.01 2.40
C TRP A 123 -0.40 5.13 2.18
N LEU A 124 0.80 4.76 1.74
CA LEU A 124 1.91 5.68 1.58
C LEU A 124 1.55 6.82 0.61
N ILE A 125 1.00 6.49 -0.57
CA ILE A 125 0.65 7.47 -1.60
C ILE A 125 -0.47 8.43 -1.15
N ARG A 126 -1.43 7.94 -0.33
CA ARG A 126 -2.53 8.75 0.22
C ARG A 126 -2.07 9.71 1.32
N ASN A 127 -0.94 9.43 1.95
CA ASN A 127 -0.39 10.28 3.01
C ASN A 127 0.73 11.18 2.53
N TYR A 128 1.54 10.76 1.56
CA TYR A 128 2.82 11.40 1.25
C TYR A 128 2.90 12.04 -0.15
N GLY A 129 1.79 12.61 -0.63
CA GLY A 129 1.80 13.51 -1.79
C GLY A 129 1.33 12.93 -3.11
N GLY A 130 0.64 11.78 -3.09
CA GLY A 130 0.00 11.25 -4.29
C GLY A 130 1.01 10.95 -5.42
N PRO A 131 0.75 11.38 -6.66
CA PRO A 131 1.66 11.17 -7.80
C PRO A 131 3.07 11.75 -7.56
N ALA A 132 3.19 12.84 -6.79
CA ALA A 132 4.45 13.48 -6.48
C ALA A 132 5.40 12.55 -5.68
N LEU A 133 4.84 11.66 -4.86
CA LEU A 133 5.60 10.61 -4.16
C LEU A 133 6.19 9.62 -5.16
N LEU A 134 5.33 9.09 -6.05
CA LEU A 134 5.69 8.09 -7.04
C LEU A 134 6.82 8.60 -7.94
N THR A 135 6.70 9.84 -8.43
CA THR A 135 7.74 10.52 -9.21
C THR A 135 9.07 10.57 -8.45
N ARG A 136 9.06 10.97 -7.17
CA ARG A 136 10.28 11.03 -6.35
C ARG A 136 10.93 9.66 -6.15
N ILE A 137 10.15 8.62 -5.90
CA ILE A 137 10.67 7.26 -5.73
C ILE A 137 11.32 6.79 -7.04
N VAL A 138 10.58 6.88 -8.15
CA VAL A 138 11.01 6.39 -9.47
C VAL A 138 12.24 7.17 -9.98
N GLN A 139 12.29 8.48 -9.74
CA GLN A 139 13.40 9.35 -10.16
C GLN A 139 14.53 9.46 -9.12
N SER A 140 14.48 8.71 -8.04
CA SER A 140 15.57 8.63 -7.06
C SER A 140 16.75 7.82 -7.61
N ALA A 141 17.97 8.20 -7.25
CA ALA A 141 19.17 7.37 -7.49
C ALA A 141 19.24 6.16 -6.54
N GLN A 142 18.49 6.17 -5.44
CA GLN A 142 18.43 5.06 -4.49
C GLN A 142 17.57 3.91 -5.05
N THR A 143 18.04 2.69 -4.88
CA THR A 143 17.38 1.46 -5.36
C THR A 143 16.73 0.65 -4.25
N ASP A 144 16.97 1.00 -2.99
CA ASP A 144 16.44 0.34 -1.80
C ASP A 144 15.36 1.19 -1.10
N TYR A 145 14.95 0.78 0.10
CA TYR A 145 13.94 1.48 0.92
C TYR A 145 14.29 2.96 1.19
N THR A 146 15.55 3.38 1.04
CA THR A 146 15.97 4.78 1.18
C THR A 146 15.25 5.67 0.16
N ALA A 147 14.92 5.16 -1.03
CA ALA A 147 14.11 5.90 -2.01
C ALA A 147 12.72 6.26 -1.46
N VAL A 148 12.08 5.31 -0.77
CA VAL A 148 10.77 5.47 -0.15
C VAL A 148 10.83 6.46 1.02
N VAL A 149 11.80 6.27 1.91
CA VAL A 149 12.00 7.15 3.08
C VAL A 149 12.29 8.58 2.65
N ASN A 150 13.19 8.78 1.67
CA ASN A 150 13.53 10.12 1.19
C ASN A 150 12.34 10.80 0.51
N ALA A 151 11.53 10.06 -0.26
CA ALA A 151 10.35 10.62 -0.90
C ALA A 151 9.29 11.04 0.14
N ALA A 152 9.07 10.21 1.18
CA ALA A 152 8.17 10.52 2.28
C ALA A 152 8.65 11.74 3.09
N ALA A 153 9.94 11.79 3.43
CA ALA A 153 10.55 12.92 4.14
C ALA A 153 10.47 14.23 3.34
N ALA A 154 10.70 14.16 2.03
CA ALA A 154 10.61 15.32 1.15
C ALA A 154 9.20 15.92 1.10
N TYR A 155 8.14 15.09 1.20
CA TYR A 155 6.77 15.58 1.27
C TYR A 155 6.40 16.08 2.66
N SER A 156 6.75 15.34 3.71
CA SER A 156 6.35 15.67 5.08
C SER A 156 7.12 16.85 5.68
N GLY A 157 8.29 17.18 5.13
CA GLY A 157 9.20 18.17 5.70
C GLY A 157 9.83 17.74 7.02
N ARG A 158 9.79 16.43 7.33
CA ARG A 158 10.25 15.85 8.59
C ARG A 158 11.16 14.66 8.32
N THR A 159 11.97 14.31 9.31
CA THR A 159 12.70 13.04 9.29
C THR A 159 11.71 11.89 9.33
N GLU A 160 11.76 11.04 8.32
CA GLU A 160 11.04 9.76 8.27
C GLU A 160 12.05 8.62 8.37
N THR A 161 11.61 7.46 8.86
CA THR A 161 12.40 6.23 8.89
C THR A 161 11.52 5.08 8.41
N MET A 162 12.12 4.01 7.89
CA MET A 162 11.33 2.84 7.45
C MET A 162 10.54 2.24 8.62
N GLU A 163 11.13 2.16 9.82
CA GLU A 163 10.44 1.72 11.03
C GLU A 163 9.23 2.61 11.35
N GLY A 164 9.40 3.93 11.34
CA GLY A 164 8.31 4.87 11.61
C GLY A 164 7.18 4.79 10.58
N LEU A 165 7.52 4.59 9.30
CA LEU A 165 6.53 4.38 8.24
C LEU A 165 5.76 3.07 8.46
N LEU A 166 6.45 1.97 8.80
CA LEU A 166 5.82 0.68 9.10
C LEU A 166 4.88 0.76 10.31
N GLN A 167 5.29 1.44 11.38
CA GLN A 167 4.47 1.64 12.59
C GLN A 167 3.21 2.47 12.29
N LYS A 168 3.35 3.60 11.59
CA LYS A 168 2.21 4.43 11.19
C LYS A 168 1.26 3.64 10.29
N TRP A 169 1.79 2.92 9.31
CA TRP A 169 1.00 2.06 8.43
C TRP A 169 0.22 0.99 9.21
N ALA A 170 0.86 0.29 10.14
CA ALA A 170 0.22 -0.72 10.99
C ALA A 170 -0.97 -0.13 11.75
N ALA A 171 -0.78 1.02 12.41
CA ALA A 171 -1.86 1.71 13.10
C ALA A 171 -2.99 2.12 12.14
N SER A 172 -2.63 2.62 10.95
CA SER A 172 -3.58 3.04 9.91
C SER A 172 -4.48 1.91 9.43
N VAL A 173 -3.93 0.70 9.30
CA VAL A 173 -4.72 -0.49 8.95
C VAL A 173 -5.84 -0.71 9.97
N LEU A 174 -5.53 -0.63 11.26
CA LEU A 174 -6.50 -0.85 12.35
C LEU A 174 -7.59 0.23 12.42
N ILE A 175 -7.28 1.46 11.99
CA ILE A 175 -8.23 2.58 11.95
C ILE A 175 -8.67 2.94 10.53
N SER A 176 -8.58 2.01 9.57
CA SER A 176 -8.88 2.28 8.15
C SER A 176 -10.35 2.60 7.85
N ASP A 177 -11.25 2.40 8.80
CA ASP A 177 -12.63 2.87 8.76
C ASP A 177 -12.80 4.34 9.21
N ASN A 178 -11.80 4.93 9.86
CA ASN A 178 -11.84 6.31 10.31
C ASN A 178 -11.62 7.28 9.13
N THR A 179 -12.69 7.96 8.72
CA THR A 179 -12.68 8.95 7.63
C THR A 179 -12.02 10.28 7.99
N SER A 180 -11.64 10.46 9.25
CA SER A 180 -11.04 11.70 9.78
C SER A 180 -9.65 11.45 10.38
N ALA A 181 -8.99 10.36 9.98
CA ALA A 181 -7.63 10.07 10.41
C ALA A 181 -6.67 11.23 10.05
N PRO A 182 -5.75 11.61 10.96
CA PRO A 182 -4.80 12.68 10.69
C PRO A 182 -3.76 12.26 9.64
N PHE A 183 -3.00 13.23 9.13
CA PHE A 183 -1.86 12.98 8.24
C PHE A 183 -0.94 11.89 8.81
N GLY A 184 -0.48 10.98 7.94
CA GLY A 184 0.31 9.82 8.30
C GLY A 184 -0.56 8.61 8.68
N TYR A 185 -1.87 8.76 8.81
CA TYR A 185 -2.78 7.67 9.20
C TYR A 185 -3.97 7.45 8.25
N ARG A 186 -3.99 8.10 7.08
CA ARG A 186 -5.15 8.10 6.19
C ARG A 186 -5.16 6.91 5.24
N TYR A 187 -6.18 6.08 5.35
CA TYR A 187 -6.61 5.18 4.29
C TYR A 187 -7.94 5.62 3.66
N ASN A 188 -8.75 6.32 4.45
CA ASN A 188 -10.14 6.61 4.16
C ASN A 188 -10.41 8.08 4.44
N SER A 189 -11.00 8.77 3.47
CA SER A 189 -11.54 10.13 3.60
C SER A 189 -13.06 10.15 3.44
N GLY A 190 -13.70 8.99 3.27
CA GLY A 190 -15.10 8.82 2.91
C GLY A 190 -15.39 8.97 1.42
N GLY A 191 -14.39 9.36 0.61
CA GLY A 191 -14.54 9.61 -0.82
C GLY A 191 -13.19 9.74 -1.53
N TRP A 192 -13.17 10.53 -2.61
CA TRP A 192 -11.94 10.79 -3.37
C TRP A 192 -10.93 11.63 -2.57
N MET A 193 -9.66 11.28 -2.70
CA MET A 193 -8.51 12.10 -2.30
C MET A 193 -7.85 12.60 -3.58
N SER A 194 -7.93 13.91 -3.83
CA SER A 194 -7.43 14.54 -5.04
C SER A 194 -6.02 15.10 -4.83
N PHE A 195 -5.14 14.86 -5.80
CA PHE A 195 -3.77 15.35 -5.81
C PHE A 195 -3.45 15.97 -7.16
N SER A 196 -2.83 17.15 -7.18
CA SER A 196 -2.41 17.82 -8.42
C SER A 196 -0.91 17.65 -8.64
N GLU A 197 -0.53 17.34 -9.88
CA GLU A 197 0.87 17.33 -10.35
C GLU A 197 0.92 18.00 -11.73
N GLY A 198 1.54 19.18 -11.80
CA GLY A 198 1.44 20.03 -12.98
C GLY A 198 0.00 20.47 -13.26
N SER A 199 -0.47 20.27 -14.49
CA SER A 199 -1.87 20.55 -14.89
C SER A 199 -2.83 19.38 -14.63
N GLU A 200 -2.31 18.22 -14.24
CA GLU A 200 -3.10 17.01 -14.05
C GLU A 200 -3.60 16.89 -12.61
N THR A 201 -4.81 16.36 -12.46
CA THR A 201 -5.38 15.98 -11.16
C THR A 201 -5.60 14.48 -11.14
N PHE A 202 -5.18 13.83 -10.06
CA PHE A 202 -5.31 12.40 -9.81
C PHE A 202 -6.21 12.16 -8.61
N ASN A 203 -7.16 11.24 -8.74
CA ASN A 203 -8.14 10.93 -7.70
C ASN A 203 -7.90 9.52 -7.17
N LEU A 204 -7.49 9.42 -5.91
CA LEU A 204 -7.36 8.15 -5.23
C LEU A 204 -8.59 7.89 -4.37
N GLY A 205 -9.25 6.76 -4.58
CA GLY A 205 -10.41 6.37 -3.78
C GLY A 205 -10.02 6.04 -2.34
N SER A 206 -10.96 6.20 -1.42
CA SER A 206 -10.84 5.73 -0.04
C SER A 206 -10.69 4.21 0.03
N LEU A 207 -10.10 3.72 1.13
CA LEU A 207 -9.87 2.30 1.38
C LEU A 207 -10.19 2.00 2.85
N ASN A 208 -10.97 0.97 3.10
CA ASN A 208 -11.17 0.42 4.45
C ASN A 208 -10.78 -1.05 4.41
N VAL A 209 -9.73 -1.44 5.13
CA VAL A 209 -9.19 -2.80 5.11
C VAL A 209 -10.24 -3.81 5.61
N PHE A 210 -11.14 -3.38 6.48
CA PHE A 210 -12.22 -4.21 7.03
C PHE A 210 -13.41 -4.40 6.09
N ASN A 211 -13.48 -3.69 4.96
CA ASN A 211 -14.49 -3.93 3.93
C ASN A 211 -14.19 -5.17 3.07
N TYR A 212 -12.99 -5.75 3.17
CA TYR A 212 -12.56 -6.85 2.32
C TYR A 212 -12.71 -8.21 3.01
N SER A 213 -12.92 -9.26 2.20
CA SER A 213 -12.98 -10.66 2.61
C SER A 213 -11.85 -11.46 1.98
N PRO A 214 -11.05 -12.23 2.75
CA PRO A 214 -11.16 -12.41 4.20
C PRO A 214 -10.84 -11.12 4.96
N THR A 215 -11.35 -11.01 6.19
CA THR A 215 -10.99 -9.90 7.09
C THR A 215 -9.54 -10.01 7.53
N LEU A 216 -8.95 -8.89 7.94
CA LEU A 216 -7.57 -8.84 8.47
C LEU A 216 -7.34 -9.93 9.52
N THR A 217 -6.24 -10.67 9.38
CA THR A 217 -5.80 -11.64 10.37
C THR A 217 -5.38 -10.92 11.65
N VAL A 218 -6.15 -11.13 12.73
CA VAL A 218 -5.88 -10.57 14.05
C VAL A 218 -5.73 -11.69 15.08
N TYR A 219 -4.53 -11.78 15.65
CA TYR A 219 -4.17 -12.72 16.70
C TYR A 219 -4.82 -12.32 18.03
N ASN A 220 -4.95 -13.28 18.95
CA ASN A 220 -5.50 -13.06 20.29
C ASN A 220 -4.99 -14.17 21.22
N SER A 221 -5.44 -14.22 22.47
CA SER A 221 -5.00 -15.25 23.43
C SER A 221 -5.27 -16.69 22.99
N SER A 222 -6.22 -16.92 22.09
CA SER A 222 -6.53 -18.24 21.51
C SER A 222 -5.77 -18.56 20.21
N VAL A 223 -5.16 -17.56 19.57
CA VAL A 223 -4.39 -17.72 18.34
C VAL A 223 -2.98 -17.14 18.58
N PRO A 224 -1.98 -17.99 18.87
CA PRO A 224 -0.65 -17.50 19.22
C PRO A 224 -0.01 -16.74 18.07
N ILE A 225 0.72 -15.68 18.41
CA ILE A 225 1.55 -14.96 17.44
C ILE A 225 2.64 -15.89 16.88
N PRO A 226 3.05 -15.73 15.61
CA PRO A 226 4.16 -16.48 15.05
C PRO A 226 5.45 -16.29 15.87
N ALA A 227 6.16 -17.38 16.17
CA ALA A 227 7.36 -17.35 17.00
C ALA A 227 8.54 -16.58 16.35
N ALA A 228 8.58 -16.53 15.02
CA ALA A 228 9.59 -15.83 14.24
C ALA A 228 8.89 -14.88 13.25
N PRO A 229 8.64 -13.61 13.64
CA PRO A 229 8.06 -12.64 12.71
C PRO A 229 9.01 -12.37 11.55
N TYR A 230 8.47 -12.16 10.36
CA TYR A 230 9.26 -11.74 9.23
C TYR A 230 9.72 -10.29 9.41
N TYR A 231 10.92 -9.96 8.95
CA TYR A 231 11.38 -8.56 8.88
C TYR A 231 10.40 -7.72 8.05
N SER A 232 10.23 -6.44 8.40
CA SER A 232 9.35 -5.51 7.68
C SER A 232 7.89 -5.97 7.53
N SER A 233 7.39 -6.81 8.45
CA SER A 233 6.00 -7.27 8.48
C SER A 233 5.23 -6.67 9.66
N ASN A 234 3.90 -6.75 9.62
CA ASN A 234 3.03 -6.30 10.70
C ASN A 234 2.18 -7.44 11.27
N ILE A 235 2.18 -7.57 12.59
CA ILE A 235 1.35 -8.53 13.32
C ILE A 235 0.31 -7.74 14.13
N TYR A 236 -0.95 -8.09 13.95
CA TYR A 236 -2.06 -7.44 14.64
C TYR A 236 -2.56 -8.34 15.78
N PHE A 237 -2.60 -7.80 17.00
CA PHE A 237 -3.03 -8.55 18.17
C PHE A 237 -4.15 -7.80 18.90
N LYS A 238 -5.26 -8.49 19.16
CA LYS A 238 -6.37 -7.97 19.96
C LYS A 238 -6.14 -8.28 21.43
N ALA A 239 -5.69 -7.28 22.18
CA ALA A 239 -5.45 -7.41 23.62
C ALA A 239 -6.75 -7.54 24.44
N ALA A 240 -7.80 -6.80 24.06
CA ALA A 240 -9.10 -6.85 24.72
C ALA A 240 -10.21 -6.25 23.84
N SER A 241 -11.46 -6.35 24.31
CA SER A 241 -12.62 -5.65 23.75
C SER A 241 -13.50 -5.12 24.87
N MET A 242 -14.27 -4.06 24.58
CA MET A 242 -15.22 -3.45 25.53
C MET A 242 -14.54 -3.06 26.85
N LEU A 243 -13.35 -2.44 26.73
CA LEU A 243 -12.57 -2.03 27.89
C LEU A 243 -13.30 -0.93 28.67
N THR A 244 -13.41 -1.13 30.00
CA THR A 244 -13.88 -0.11 30.94
C THR A 244 -12.87 0.07 32.06
N GLY A 245 -12.60 1.33 32.41
CA GLY A 245 -11.59 1.71 33.40
C GLY A 245 -10.16 1.37 32.97
N SER A 246 -9.22 1.51 33.91
CA SER A 246 -7.81 1.21 33.66
C SER A 246 -7.57 -0.30 33.58
N ARG A 247 -6.69 -0.69 32.65
CA ARG A 247 -6.21 -2.07 32.49
C ARG A 247 -4.70 -2.06 32.31
N THR A 248 -4.05 -3.09 32.82
CA THR A 248 -2.61 -3.31 32.69
C THR A 248 -2.39 -4.60 31.93
N PHE A 249 -1.51 -4.57 30.93
CA PHE A 249 -1.12 -5.72 30.12
C PHE A 249 0.40 -5.86 30.17
N SER A 250 0.87 -7.09 30.30
CA SER A 250 2.29 -7.43 30.12
C SER A 250 2.45 -8.03 28.73
N VAL A 251 3.32 -7.43 27.91
CA VAL A 251 3.56 -7.86 26.53
C VAL A 251 5.05 -8.12 26.35
N THR A 252 5.39 -9.30 25.85
CA THR A 252 6.75 -9.63 25.44
C THR A 252 6.85 -9.48 23.93
N ILE A 253 7.76 -8.63 23.48
CA ILE A 253 8.02 -8.39 22.06
C ILE A 253 9.39 -8.96 21.66
N PRO A 254 9.52 -9.61 20.49
CA PRO A 254 10.82 -10.03 19.99
C PRO A 254 11.76 -8.84 19.78
N ALA A 255 13.06 -9.06 19.90
CA ALA A 255 14.07 -8.04 19.59
C ALA A 255 13.89 -7.52 18.14
N GLY A 256 14.06 -6.21 17.94
CA GLY A 256 13.87 -5.57 16.64
C GLY A 256 12.40 -5.36 16.23
N THR A 257 11.45 -5.63 17.11
CA THR A 257 10.01 -5.37 16.87
C THR A 257 9.60 -4.07 17.53
N GLY A 258 9.01 -3.15 16.77
CA GLY A 258 8.30 -1.98 17.31
C GLY A 258 6.88 -2.34 17.73
N MET A 259 6.38 -1.75 18.82
CA MET A 259 5.00 -1.95 19.28
C MET A 259 4.24 -0.63 19.25
N SER A 260 3.04 -0.65 18.68
CA SER A 260 2.08 0.45 18.76
C SER A 260 0.77 -0.07 19.35
N VAL A 261 0.17 0.71 20.25
CA VAL A 261 -1.13 0.40 20.84
C VAL A 261 -2.16 1.31 20.21
N VAL A 262 -3.19 0.70 19.61
CA VAL A 262 -4.33 1.42 19.03
C VAL A 262 -5.55 1.16 19.90
N LEU A 263 -6.17 2.24 20.34
CA LEU A 263 -7.47 2.24 21.03
C LEU A 263 -8.52 2.65 20.00
N LYS A 264 -9.48 1.76 19.75
CA LYS A 264 -10.56 1.92 18.80
C LYS A 264 -11.83 1.30 19.38
#